data_AF-A8ZZN5-F1
#
_entry.id   AF-A8ZZN5-F1
#
_cell.length_a   1.000
_cell.length_b   1.000
_cell.length_c   1.000
_cell.angle_alpha   90.00
_cell.angle_beta   90.00
_cell.angle_gamma   90.00
#
_symmetry.space_group_name_H-M   'P 1'
#
loop_
_entity.id
_entity.type
_entity.pdbx_description
1 polymer ?
#
loop_
_entity_poly.entity_id
_entity_poly.type
_entity_poly.pdbx_seq_one_letter_code
_entity_poly.pdbx_strand_id
1 'polypeptide(L)'
;MFIITHRHIGHRVACVCLAIFLSCAASNVRAANMTRAQMQTILDESIEALLTGQPFGPGLETKQLALRKSFEAGAVTKDQLIGMVETSMMPMLDAYHERISVDSLKTLPARVEPLLSPYMSWEEVKAAGWRIASPHINKSIKDLLTGQPFSPDLVKKQLVVRKMFEAGLITKPECIAMVEAAMLPILNEHRTSRYILKEMPDRVEALLSPYMSWEEVTEAAWRMGSSLIKDGDQMVLSIGTLAPPGTPWMNMPEKVLLPRIAKLSNKKVVIKVYGGGVMGEDTDILRKMDIGQLSGCGCTALGILAASPETAVFLLPGFFRNYDEVDFIMEKFRKRIDRSFEERGYILGALIDTGFFYMFFKNPVAGLADLKKQKLLTWFGEVETTFYKELGIDATPVAVPETIAALSTGLANANLAPAAWMLGMQAYQYADYYFTPPLLYSPGAIVVSVATKEKLRKQFGVSETLAYNVQEMLIYEVSRLEPEWKKEVRDYEARSLKAFQVKCGMKPVPLSVEDQKTIAEAASRVYEKLADKAYPRSLMADMQKALEAYRAGL
;
A
#
# COMPACT_ATOMS: atom_id res chain seq x y z
N MET A 1 -19.78 -30.73 5.38
CA MET A 1 -20.62 -29.75 6.11
C MET A 1 -19.96 -28.39 5.91
N PHE A 2 -20.70 -27.46 5.29
CA PHE A 2 -20.34 -26.08 4.90
C PHE A 2 -19.20 -25.85 3.89
N ILE A 3 -19.56 -25.60 2.62
CA ILE A 3 -18.99 -24.50 1.81
C ILE A 3 -20.16 -23.83 1.06
N ILE A 4 -20.23 -22.51 1.22
CA ILE A 4 -21.14 -21.54 0.65
C ILE A 4 -20.37 -20.74 -0.43
N THR A 5 -21.09 -20.19 -1.43
CA THR A 5 -20.73 -19.14 -2.43
C THR A 5 -19.79 -19.56 -3.59
N HIS A 6 -19.94 -19.14 -4.86
CA HIS A 6 -20.88 -18.22 -5.52
C HIS A 6 -20.82 -18.40 -7.07
N ARG A 7 -21.91 -17.98 -7.75
CA ARG A 7 -22.10 -17.73 -9.20
C ARG A 7 -22.31 -18.94 -10.14
N HIS A 8 -23.57 -19.36 -10.24
CA HIS A 8 -24.37 -19.23 -11.47
C HIS A 8 -25.85 -19.44 -11.11
N ILE A 9 -26.47 -18.42 -10.49
CA ILE A 9 -27.93 -18.29 -10.43
C ILE A 9 -28.31 -17.47 -11.67
N GLY A 10 -28.38 -18.18 -12.78
CA GLY A 10 -28.81 -17.71 -14.09
C GLY A 10 -29.23 -18.96 -14.84
N HIS A 11 -30.53 -19.09 -15.09
CA HIS A 11 -31.21 -20.27 -15.63
C HIS A 11 -31.31 -21.49 -14.71
N ARG A 12 -32.34 -21.50 -13.86
CA ARG A 12 -33.30 -22.62 -13.65
C ARG A 12 -34.17 -22.36 -12.42
N VAL A 13 -35.22 -21.55 -12.61
CA VAL A 13 -36.55 -21.87 -12.09
C VAL A 13 -37.53 -21.60 -13.23
N ALA A 14 -37.42 -22.45 -14.26
CA ALA A 14 -38.53 -22.75 -15.14
C ALA A 14 -39.03 -24.14 -14.70
N CYS A 15 -40.36 -24.26 -14.58
CA CYS A 15 -41.13 -25.48 -14.32
C CYS A 15 -41.16 -25.99 -12.86
N VAL A 16 -42.20 -25.63 -12.09
CA VAL A 16 -43.46 -26.40 -11.93
C VAL A 16 -44.12 -26.05 -10.59
N CYS A 17 -45.34 -25.51 -10.69
CA CYS A 17 -46.49 -25.48 -9.76
C CYS A 17 -47.18 -24.12 -9.93
N LEU A 18 -48.41 -23.96 -10.42
CA LEU A 18 -49.46 -24.91 -10.77
C LEU A 18 -50.46 -24.13 -11.65
N ALA A 19 -51.01 -24.80 -12.66
CA ALA A 19 -52.18 -24.34 -13.39
C ALA A 19 -53.42 -24.41 -12.49
N ILE A 20 -53.82 -23.29 -11.89
CA ILE A 20 -55.19 -22.95 -11.44
C ILE A 20 -55.21 -21.41 -11.53
N PHE A 21 -55.68 -20.80 -12.62
CA PHE A 21 -57.09 -20.54 -12.88
C PHE A 21 -57.28 -20.27 -14.39
N LEU A 22 -57.90 -21.20 -15.10
CA LEU A 22 -58.82 -20.86 -16.19
C LEU A 22 -60.23 -20.87 -15.58
N SER A 23 -61.03 -19.88 -15.98
CA SER A 23 -62.43 -19.61 -15.59
C SER A 23 -62.65 -18.82 -14.29
N CYS A 24 -62.78 -17.50 -14.44
CA CYS A 24 -64.07 -16.87 -14.20
C CYS A 24 -64.15 -15.49 -14.85
N ALA A 25 -65.18 -15.34 -15.67
CA ALA A 25 -65.89 -14.12 -16.02
C ALA A 25 -65.07 -12.90 -16.46
N ALA A 26 -65.18 -12.63 -17.76
CA ALA A 26 -65.21 -11.28 -18.27
C ALA A 26 -66.02 -10.36 -17.34
N SER A 27 -65.34 -9.40 -16.71
CA SER A 27 -65.94 -8.11 -16.42
C SER A 27 -65.29 -7.12 -17.37
N ASN A 28 -66.08 -6.68 -18.35
CA ASN A 28 -65.75 -5.55 -19.19
C ASN A 28 -65.63 -4.30 -18.31
N VAL A 29 -64.41 -4.02 -17.87
CA VAL A 29 -63.98 -2.66 -17.55
C VAL A 29 -62.95 -2.32 -18.60
N ARG A 30 -63.25 -1.36 -19.48
CA ARG A 30 -62.26 -0.81 -20.41
C ARG A 30 -61.07 -0.35 -19.58
N ALA A 31 -59.97 -1.12 -19.60
CA ALA A 31 -58.67 -0.58 -19.28
C ALA A 31 -58.50 0.66 -20.16
N ALA A 32 -58.19 1.81 -19.56
CA ALA A 32 -57.82 2.96 -20.37
C ALA A 32 -56.70 2.51 -21.31
N ASN A 33 -56.87 2.68 -22.63
CA ASN A 33 -55.83 2.44 -23.63
C ASN A 33 -54.73 3.47 -23.42
N MET A 34 -53.97 3.33 -22.33
CA MET A 34 -52.81 4.15 -22.03
C MET A 34 -51.67 3.68 -22.91
N THR A 35 -51.13 4.60 -23.69
CA THR A 35 -49.93 4.33 -24.47
C THR A 35 -48.72 4.19 -23.54
N ARG A 36 -47.68 3.52 -24.00
CA ARG A 36 -46.42 3.40 -23.25
C ARG A 36 -45.81 4.76 -22.90
N ALA A 37 -45.96 5.75 -23.78
CA ALA A 37 -45.53 7.12 -23.52
C ALA A 37 -46.30 7.77 -22.36
N GLN A 38 -47.63 7.61 -22.32
CA GLN A 38 -48.44 8.11 -21.20
C GLN A 38 -48.07 7.43 -19.88
N MET A 39 -47.84 6.11 -19.91
CA MET A 39 -47.35 5.36 -18.74
C MET A 39 -45.98 5.88 -18.27
N GLN A 40 -45.06 6.14 -19.20
CA GLN A 40 -43.74 6.69 -18.90
C GLN A 40 -43.83 8.08 -18.25
N THR A 41 -44.64 8.99 -18.80
CA THR A 41 -44.81 10.34 -18.22
C THR A 41 -45.34 10.30 -16.80
N ILE A 42 -46.29 9.39 -16.49
CA ILE A 42 -46.83 9.26 -15.14
C ILE A 42 -45.79 8.69 -14.18
N LEU A 43 -44.96 7.74 -14.64
CA LEU A 43 -43.83 7.24 -13.86
C LEU A 43 -42.81 8.35 -13.58
N ASP A 44 -42.48 9.17 -14.58
CA ASP A 44 -41.55 10.30 -14.44
C ASP A 44 -42.07 11.32 -13.40
N GLU A 45 -43.32 11.77 -13.51
CA GLU A 45 -43.97 12.66 -12.55
C GLU A 45 -43.99 12.06 -11.12
N SER A 46 -44.23 10.75 -11.03
CA SER A 46 -44.27 10.04 -9.74
C SER A 46 -42.89 9.91 -9.11
N ILE A 47 -41.87 9.58 -9.89
CA ILE A 47 -40.48 9.40 -9.44
C ILE A 47 -39.91 10.75 -9.00
N GLU A 48 -40.20 11.84 -9.71
CA GLU A 48 -39.80 13.19 -9.26
C GLU A 48 -40.39 13.50 -7.88
N ALA A 49 -41.70 13.32 -7.69
CA ALA A 49 -42.36 13.61 -6.41
C ALA A 49 -41.86 12.70 -5.27
N LEU A 50 -41.51 11.45 -5.58
CA LEU A 50 -40.88 10.53 -4.64
C LEU A 50 -39.47 11.03 -4.22
N LEU A 51 -38.59 11.26 -5.19
CA LEU A 51 -37.19 11.65 -4.95
C LEU A 51 -37.07 13.01 -4.25
N THR A 52 -37.92 13.96 -4.60
CA THR A 52 -37.92 15.33 -4.03
C THR A 52 -38.78 15.48 -2.77
N GLY A 53 -39.43 14.41 -2.31
CA GLY A 53 -40.25 14.44 -1.10
C GLY A 53 -41.58 15.19 -1.23
N GLN A 54 -41.96 15.62 -2.43
CA GLN A 54 -43.22 16.31 -2.68
C GLN A 54 -44.42 15.38 -2.52
N PRO A 55 -45.54 15.83 -1.95
CA PRO A 55 -46.77 15.03 -1.88
C PRO A 55 -47.31 14.75 -3.29
N PHE A 56 -48.04 13.64 -3.45
CA PHE A 56 -48.77 13.40 -4.70
C PHE A 56 -50.00 14.31 -4.73
N GLY A 57 -50.08 15.19 -5.73
CA GLY A 57 -51.29 16.01 -5.91
C GLY A 57 -52.47 15.15 -6.39
N PRO A 58 -53.73 15.56 -6.16
CA PRO A 58 -54.93 14.76 -6.51
C PRO A 58 -54.98 14.33 -8.00
N GLY A 59 -54.46 15.17 -8.89
CA GLY A 59 -54.35 14.85 -10.32
C GLY A 59 -53.34 13.74 -10.61
N LEU A 60 -52.19 13.74 -9.93
CA LEU A 60 -51.18 12.69 -10.06
C LEU A 60 -51.66 11.37 -9.45
N GLU A 61 -52.32 11.41 -8.29
CA GLU A 61 -52.92 10.21 -7.68
C GLU A 61 -53.95 9.55 -8.61
N THR A 62 -54.77 10.36 -9.29
CA THR A 62 -55.74 9.85 -10.29
C THR A 62 -55.03 9.18 -11.47
N LYS A 63 -53.96 9.80 -11.99
CA LYS A 63 -53.13 9.21 -13.06
C LYS A 63 -52.43 7.92 -12.60
N GLN A 64 -51.91 7.88 -11.37
CA GLN A 64 -51.27 6.71 -10.78
C GLN A 64 -52.27 5.55 -10.61
N LEU A 65 -53.50 5.83 -10.21
CA LEU A 65 -54.56 4.82 -10.12
C LEU A 65 -54.89 4.24 -11.50
N ALA A 66 -54.97 5.08 -12.53
CA ALA A 66 -55.16 4.62 -13.91
C ALA A 66 -53.98 3.75 -14.38
N LEU A 67 -52.75 4.17 -14.08
CA LEU A 67 -51.54 3.43 -14.37
C LEU A 67 -51.54 2.03 -13.73
N ARG A 68 -51.91 1.92 -12.45
CA ARG A 68 -52.03 0.63 -11.75
C ARG A 68 -53.05 -0.29 -12.40
N LYS A 69 -54.22 0.23 -12.76
CA LYS A 69 -55.26 -0.54 -13.47
C LYS A 69 -54.79 -1.03 -14.84
N SER A 70 -53.97 -0.25 -15.54
CA SER A 70 -53.35 -0.69 -16.79
C SER A 70 -52.34 -1.83 -16.55
N PHE A 71 -51.57 -1.80 -15.46
CA PHE A 71 -50.70 -2.91 -15.08
C PHE A 71 -51.50 -4.17 -14.68
N GLU A 72 -52.60 -4.01 -13.94
CA GLU A 72 -53.56 -5.08 -13.62
C GLU A 72 -54.17 -5.72 -14.85
N ALA A 73 -54.42 -4.93 -15.90
CA ALA A 73 -54.92 -5.42 -17.17
C ALA A 73 -53.84 -6.08 -18.06
N GLY A 74 -52.59 -6.16 -17.60
CA GLY A 74 -51.48 -6.76 -18.35
C GLY A 74 -50.94 -5.89 -19.49
N ALA A 75 -51.11 -4.56 -19.42
CA ALA A 75 -50.66 -3.65 -20.49
C ALA A 75 -49.13 -3.63 -20.68
N VAL A 76 -48.37 -3.94 -19.63
CA VAL A 76 -46.92 -4.14 -19.67
C VAL A 76 -46.53 -5.32 -18.78
N THR A 77 -45.45 -6.01 -19.13
CA THR A 77 -44.85 -7.04 -18.28
C THR A 77 -44.06 -6.41 -17.13
N LYS A 78 -43.76 -7.19 -16.10
CA LYS A 78 -42.90 -6.77 -14.99
C LYS A 78 -41.52 -6.27 -15.46
N ASP A 79 -40.89 -6.97 -16.41
CA ASP A 79 -39.60 -6.56 -16.98
C ASP A 79 -39.70 -5.24 -17.76
N GLN A 80 -40.81 -5.02 -18.46
CA GLN A 80 -41.06 -3.76 -19.15
C GLN A 80 -41.24 -2.59 -18.17
N LEU A 81 -41.95 -2.81 -17.05
CA LEU A 81 -42.09 -1.82 -15.98
C LEU A 81 -40.74 -1.49 -15.33
N ILE A 82 -39.93 -2.50 -15.03
CA ILE A 82 -38.56 -2.32 -14.54
C ILE A 82 -37.75 -1.43 -15.51
N GLY A 83 -37.76 -1.74 -16.80
CA GLY A 83 -37.03 -0.95 -17.80
C GLY A 83 -37.55 0.50 -17.92
N MET A 84 -38.85 0.73 -17.72
CA MET A 84 -39.43 2.07 -17.70
C MET A 84 -38.95 2.88 -16.48
N VAL A 85 -38.91 2.28 -15.28
CA VAL A 85 -38.37 2.91 -14.07
C VAL A 85 -36.88 3.20 -14.22
N GLU A 86 -36.11 2.27 -14.80
CA GLU A 86 -34.67 2.46 -15.07
C GLU A 86 -34.42 3.62 -16.02
N THR A 87 -35.27 3.79 -17.04
CA THR A 87 -35.19 4.89 -18.01
C THR A 87 -35.44 6.25 -17.34
N SER A 88 -36.36 6.32 -16.37
CA SER A 88 -36.67 7.54 -15.62
C SER A 88 -35.58 7.92 -14.62
N MET A 89 -34.99 6.94 -13.93
CA MET A 89 -34.23 7.20 -12.71
C MET A 89 -32.98 8.05 -12.95
N MET A 90 -32.18 7.74 -13.96
CA MET A 90 -30.92 8.46 -14.21
C MET A 90 -31.12 9.94 -14.54
N PRO A 91 -31.97 10.32 -15.53
CA PRO A 91 -32.29 11.72 -15.78
C PRO A 91 -32.80 12.45 -14.54
N MET A 92 -33.60 11.78 -13.71
CA MET A 92 -34.17 12.35 -12.49
C MET A 92 -33.12 12.59 -11.41
N LEU A 93 -32.20 11.63 -11.20
CA LEU A 93 -31.07 11.81 -10.29
C LEU A 93 -30.19 12.99 -10.73
N ASP A 94 -29.90 13.09 -12.03
CA ASP A 94 -29.08 14.17 -12.57
C ASP A 94 -29.77 15.54 -12.43
N ALA A 95 -31.07 15.62 -12.78
CA ALA A 95 -31.85 16.85 -12.70
C ALA A 95 -32.12 17.32 -11.26
N TYR A 96 -32.28 16.38 -10.32
CA TYR A 96 -32.80 16.68 -8.99
C TYR A 96 -31.86 16.34 -7.82
N HIS A 97 -30.59 15.97 -8.06
CA HIS A 97 -29.61 15.62 -7.01
C HIS A 97 -29.53 16.62 -5.83
N GLU A 98 -29.68 17.92 -6.09
CA GLU A 98 -29.69 18.97 -5.06
C GLU A 98 -30.98 18.95 -4.21
N ARG A 99 -32.11 18.61 -4.84
CA ARG A 99 -33.44 18.56 -4.21
C ARG A 99 -33.74 17.23 -3.51
N ILE A 100 -32.98 16.18 -3.81
CA ILE A 100 -33.06 14.90 -3.08
C ILE A 100 -32.53 15.12 -1.67
N SER A 101 -33.31 14.79 -0.65
CA SER A 101 -32.94 14.95 0.77
C SER A 101 -32.90 13.60 1.47
N VAL A 102 -32.21 13.50 2.60
CA VAL A 102 -32.21 12.29 3.43
C VAL A 102 -33.63 11.91 3.85
N ASP A 103 -34.45 12.89 4.20
CA ASP A 103 -35.83 12.65 4.65
C ASP A 103 -36.74 12.19 3.51
N SER A 104 -36.60 12.76 2.31
CA SER A 104 -37.33 12.24 1.13
C SER A 104 -36.97 10.79 0.85
N LEU A 105 -35.68 10.43 0.98
CA LEU A 105 -35.21 9.07 0.81
C LEU A 105 -35.70 8.12 1.92
N LYS A 106 -35.74 8.54 3.20
CA LYS A 106 -36.27 7.71 4.30
C LYS A 106 -37.72 7.31 4.10
N THR A 107 -38.53 8.17 3.48
CA THR A 107 -39.95 7.91 3.22
C THR A 107 -40.21 7.09 1.96
N LEU A 108 -39.20 6.86 1.11
CA LEU A 108 -39.35 6.12 -0.15
C LEU A 108 -40.04 4.76 0.02
N PRO A 109 -39.62 3.85 0.94
CA PRO A 109 -40.24 2.54 1.06
C PRO A 109 -41.76 2.62 1.28
N ALA A 110 -42.18 3.48 2.22
CA ALA A 110 -43.59 3.65 2.57
C ALA A 110 -44.43 4.28 1.44
N ARG A 111 -43.81 5.07 0.56
CA ARG A 111 -44.48 5.77 -0.54
C ARG A 111 -44.49 4.95 -1.85
N VAL A 112 -43.47 4.12 -2.06
CA VAL A 112 -43.31 3.28 -3.25
C VAL A 112 -44.12 2.00 -3.15
N GLU A 113 -44.15 1.35 -1.98
CA GLU A 113 -44.86 0.07 -1.81
C GLU A 113 -46.34 0.16 -2.21
N PRO A 114 -47.12 1.19 -1.80
CA PRO A 114 -48.51 1.31 -2.24
C PRO A 114 -48.64 1.54 -3.75
N LEU A 115 -47.64 2.15 -4.40
CA LEU A 115 -47.68 2.48 -5.84
C LEU A 115 -47.52 1.26 -6.73
N LEU A 116 -46.67 0.33 -6.33
CA LEU A 116 -46.25 -0.77 -7.18
C LEU A 116 -46.73 -2.14 -6.68
N SER A 117 -47.25 -2.27 -5.46
CA SER A 117 -47.81 -3.53 -4.97
C SER A 117 -49.14 -3.88 -5.69
N PRO A 118 -49.39 -5.17 -6.06
CA PRO A 118 -48.53 -6.34 -5.87
C PRO A 118 -47.52 -6.60 -7.02
N TYR A 119 -47.41 -5.71 -8.00
CA TYR A 119 -46.58 -5.88 -9.21
C TYR A 119 -45.08 -5.95 -8.91
N MET A 120 -44.62 -5.08 -7.99
CA MET A 120 -43.22 -4.98 -7.60
C MET A 120 -43.13 -4.65 -6.11
N SER A 121 -42.34 -5.43 -5.39
CA SER A 121 -42.04 -5.15 -3.98
C SER A 121 -40.97 -4.07 -3.84
N TRP A 122 -40.90 -3.44 -2.68
CA TRP A 122 -39.80 -2.53 -2.33
C TRP A 122 -38.41 -3.13 -2.57
N GLU A 123 -38.21 -4.41 -2.26
CA GLU A 123 -36.91 -5.09 -2.47
C GLU A 123 -36.55 -5.18 -3.96
N GLU A 124 -37.54 -5.38 -4.84
CA GLU A 124 -37.32 -5.40 -6.28
C GLU A 124 -37.03 -4.01 -6.84
N VAL A 125 -37.65 -2.97 -6.28
CA VAL A 125 -37.34 -1.56 -6.59
C VAL A 125 -35.92 -1.22 -6.13
N LYS A 126 -35.54 -1.63 -4.92
CA LYS A 126 -34.19 -1.48 -4.39
C LYS A 126 -33.16 -2.16 -5.30
N ALA A 127 -33.46 -3.38 -5.76
CA ALA A 127 -32.60 -4.11 -6.70
C ALA A 127 -32.49 -3.44 -8.09
N ALA A 128 -33.55 -2.81 -8.60
CA ALA A 128 -33.49 -2.01 -9.82
C ALA A 128 -32.64 -0.74 -9.63
N GLY A 129 -32.85 0.00 -8.53
CA GLY A 129 -31.99 1.13 -8.15
C GLY A 129 -30.52 0.73 -8.02
N TRP A 130 -30.27 -0.49 -7.54
CA TRP A 130 -28.93 -1.05 -7.44
C TRP A 130 -28.24 -1.21 -8.80
N ARG A 131 -28.96 -1.71 -9.81
CA ARG A 131 -28.44 -1.86 -11.18
C ARG A 131 -28.08 -0.51 -11.81
N ILE A 132 -28.82 0.54 -11.45
CA ILE A 132 -28.62 1.90 -11.94
C ILE A 132 -27.40 2.56 -11.27
N ALA A 133 -27.23 2.38 -9.95
CA ALA A 133 -26.14 3.00 -9.21
C ALA A 133 -24.79 2.29 -9.43
N SER A 134 -24.80 0.97 -9.67
CA SER A 134 -23.60 0.14 -9.78
C SER A 134 -22.53 0.66 -10.77
N PRO A 135 -22.87 1.09 -12.00
CA PRO A 135 -21.88 1.65 -12.94
C PRO A 135 -21.12 2.87 -12.40
N HIS A 136 -21.81 3.75 -11.65
CA HIS A 136 -21.21 4.96 -11.09
C HIS A 136 -20.31 4.67 -9.88
N ILE A 137 -20.69 3.66 -9.10
CA ILE A 137 -19.86 3.16 -7.99
C ILE A 137 -18.61 2.48 -8.54
N ASN A 138 -18.76 1.63 -9.56
CA ASN A 138 -17.63 1.01 -10.26
C ASN A 138 -16.70 2.07 -10.84
N LYS A 139 -17.25 3.14 -11.43
CA LYS A 139 -16.47 4.27 -11.92
C LYS A 139 -15.72 5.00 -10.80
N SER A 140 -16.37 5.24 -9.66
CA SER A 140 -15.73 5.85 -8.48
C SER A 140 -14.59 5.00 -7.93
N ILE A 141 -14.82 3.69 -7.79
CA ILE A 141 -13.79 2.74 -7.32
C ILE A 141 -12.64 2.64 -8.34
N LYS A 142 -12.95 2.66 -9.64
CA LYS A 142 -11.93 2.69 -10.69
C LYS A 142 -11.08 3.94 -10.59
N ASP A 143 -11.69 5.12 -10.47
CA ASP A 143 -10.98 6.39 -10.37
C ASP A 143 -10.14 6.49 -9.08
N LEU A 144 -10.62 5.88 -7.98
CA LEU A 144 -9.80 5.64 -6.80
C LEU A 144 -8.56 4.80 -7.13
N LEU A 145 -8.77 3.54 -7.54
CA LEU A 145 -7.70 2.56 -7.75
C LEU A 145 -6.69 2.95 -8.84
N THR A 146 -7.09 3.80 -9.79
CA THR A 146 -6.24 4.27 -10.89
C THR A 146 -5.67 5.68 -10.69
N GLY A 147 -5.90 6.31 -9.53
CA GLY A 147 -5.37 7.65 -9.26
C GLY A 147 -6.06 8.78 -10.02
N GLN A 148 -7.18 8.53 -10.70
CA GLN A 148 -7.87 9.54 -11.50
C GLN A 148 -8.74 10.44 -10.61
N PRO A 149 -8.82 11.75 -10.90
CA PRO A 149 -9.76 12.64 -10.22
C PRO A 149 -11.20 12.27 -10.57
N PHE A 150 -12.13 12.51 -9.64
CA PHE A 150 -13.56 12.35 -9.92
C PHE A 150 -14.06 13.49 -10.80
N SER A 151 -14.85 13.17 -11.84
CA SER A 151 -15.49 14.20 -12.65
C SER A 151 -16.57 14.95 -11.84
N PRO A 152 -16.89 16.21 -12.17
CA PRO A 152 -17.97 16.94 -11.50
C PRO A 152 -19.31 16.20 -11.52
N ASP A 153 -19.62 15.52 -12.62
CA ASP A 153 -20.80 14.66 -12.75
C ASP A 153 -20.78 13.47 -11.78
N LEU A 154 -19.63 12.80 -11.66
CA LEU A 154 -19.47 11.69 -10.73
C LEU A 154 -19.62 12.14 -9.27
N VAL A 155 -19.09 13.31 -8.91
CA VAL A 155 -19.24 13.89 -7.57
C VAL A 155 -20.72 14.14 -7.23
N LYS A 156 -21.52 14.63 -8.18
CA LYS A 156 -22.98 14.79 -7.98
C LYS A 156 -23.67 13.45 -7.70
N LYS A 157 -23.29 12.40 -8.42
CA LYS A 157 -23.84 11.05 -8.24
C LYS A 157 -23.42 10.43 -6.91
N GLN A 158 -22.17 10.64 -6.50
CA GLN A 158 -21.66 10.22 -5.19
C GLN A 158 -22.45 10.87 -4.04
N LEU A 159 -22.84 12.15 -4.18
CA LEU A 159 -23.66 12.84 -3.18
C LEU A 159 -25.02 12.15 -2.97
N VAL A 160 -25.68 11.73 -4.05
CA VAL A 160 -26.95 10.99 -3.96
C VAL A 160 -26.76 9.65 -3.24
N VAL A 161 -25.70 8.91 -3.59
CA VAL A 161 -25.38 7.63 -2.93
C VAL A 161 -25.13 7.84 -1.43
N ARG A 162 -24.42 8.90 -1.03
CA ARG A 162 -24.24 9.23 0.40
C ARG A 162 -25.56 9.51 1.11
N LYS A 163 -26.45 10.30 0.50
CA LYS A 163 -27.79 10.54 1.07
C LYS A 163 -28.59 9.24 1.22
N MET A 164 -28.43 8.27 0.32
CA MET A 164 -29.06 6.95 0.45
C MET A 164 -28.49 6.15 1.63
N PHE A 165 -27.19 6.26 1.90
CA PHE A 165 -26.57 5.72 3.12
C PHE A 165 -27.10 6.40 4.39
N GLU A 166 -27.15 7.74 4.41
CA GLU A 166 -27.70 8.53 5.51
C GLU A 166 -29.17 8.19 5.81
N ALA A 167 -29.93 7.88 4.75
CA ALA A 167 -31.33 7.48 4.85
C ALA A 167 -31.53 6.02 5.31
N GLY A 168 -30.46 5.23 5.43
CA GLY A 168 -30.54 3.81 5.78
C GLY A 168 -31.04 2.91 4.65
N LEU A 169 -31.09 3.41 3.41
CA LEU A 169 -31.50 2.63 2.24
C LEU A 169 -30.40 1.66 1.80
N ILE A 170 -29.13 2.00 2.07
CA ILE A 170 -27.99 1.13 1.85
C ILE A 170 -27.34 0.83 3.20
N THR A 171 -27.21 -0.45 3.52
CA THR A 171 -26.57 -0.91 4.75
C THR A 171 -25.05 -1.00 4.58
N LYS A 172 -24.31 -1.01 5.69
CA LYS A 172 -22.86 -1.19 5.66
C LYS A 172 -22.42 -2.52 5.01
N PRO A 173 -23.04 -3.69 5.30
CA PRO A 173 -22.71 -4.94 4.60
C PRO A 173 -22.95 -4.86 3.09
N GLU A 174 -24.01 -4.17 2.66
CA GLU A 174 -24.26 -3.92 1.24
C GLU A 174 -23.11 -3.11 0.64
N CYS A 175 -22.69 -2.00 1.28
CA CYS A 175 -21.52 -1.22 0.84
C CYS A 175 -20.26 -2.07 0.64
N ILE A 176 -19.94 -2.92 1.61
CA ILE A 176 -18.76 -3.79 1.55
C ILE A 176 -18.85 -4.72 0.34
N ALA A 177 -19.99 -5.40 0.16
CA ALA A 177 -20.19 -6.32 -0.95
C ALA A 177 -20.07 -5.63 -2.32
N MET A 178 -20.47 -4.35 -2.40
CA MET A 178 -20.33 -3.54 -3.62
C MET A 178 -18.88 -3.24 -3.95
N VAL A 179 -18.11 -2.82 -2.94
CA VAL A 179 -16.69 -2.55 -3.10
C VAL A 179 -15.99 -3.82 -3.55
N GLU A 180 -16.23 -4.94 -2.87
CA GLU A 180 -15.67 -6.25 -3.22
C GLU A 180 -16.01 -6.67 -4.66
N ALA A 181 -17.27 -6.50 -5.09
CA ALA A 181 -17.74 -6.87 -6.42
C ALA A 181 -17.11 -6.02 -7.53
N ALA A 182 -16.81 -4.75 -7.26
CA ALA A 182 -16.20 -3.83 -8.21
C ALA A 182 -14.67 -4.02 -8.33
N MET A 183 -14.00 -4.32 -7.22
CA MET A 183 -12.53 -4.32 -7.15
C MET A 183 -11.87 -5.33 -8.09
N LEU A 184 -12.32 -6.60 -8.08
CA LEU A 184 -11.62 -7.65 -8.83
C LEU A 184 -11.62 -7.42 -10.36
N PRO A 185 -12.76 -7.09 -11.02
CA PRO A 185 -12.74 -6.73 -12.44
C PRO A 185 -11.82 -5.55 -12.74
N ILE A 186 -11.88 -4.49 -11.92
CA ILE A 186 -11.07 -3.29 -12.10
C ILE A 186 -9.58 -3.62 -11.98
N LEU A 187 -9.17 -4.39 -10.96
CA LEU A 187 -7.78 -4.76 -10.74
C LEU A 187 -7.27 -5.81 -11.74
N ASN A 188 -8.15 -6.47 -12.51
CA ASN A 188 -7.76 -7.30 -13.65
C ASN A 188 -7.46 -6.48 -14.91
N GLU A 189 -8.08 -5.32 -15.07
CA GLU A 189 -7.98 -4.53 -16.30
C GLU A 189 -7.11 -3.28 -16.15
N HIS A 190 -6.99 -2.75 -14.93
CA HIS A 190 -6.33 -1.48 -14.66
C HIS A 190 -5.25 -1.62 -13.60
N ARG A 191 -4.11 -0.98 -13.84
CA ARG A 191 -3.00 -0.94 -12.89
C ARG A 191 -3.27 0.09 -11.79
N THR A 192 -3.02 -0.30 -10.55
CA THR A 192 -2.80 0.61 -9.43
C THR A 192 -1.29 0.75 -9.19
N SER A 193 -0.88 1.52 -8.18
CA SER A 193 0.51 1.57 -7.75
C SER A 193 0.59 1.92 -6.27
N ARG A 194 1.70 1.59 -5.61
CA ARG A 194 1.97 2.02 -4.23
C ARG A 194 1.87 3.52 -4.01
N TYR A 195 2.13 4.34 -5.04
CA TYR A 195 1.97 5.80 -4.96
C TYR A 195 0.50 6.19 -4.87
N ILE A 196 -0.36 5.55 -5.69
CA ILE A 196 -1.81 5.73 -5.62
C ILE A 196 -2.32 5.23 -4.26
N LEU A 197 -1.85 4.06 -3.80
CA LEU A 197 -2.23 3.48 -2.51
C LEU A 197 -1.84 4.35 -1.30
N LYS A 198 -0.77 5.15 -1.39
CA LYS A 198 -0.39 6.11 -0.35
C LYS A 198 -1.41 7.24 -0.18
N GLU A 199 -2.09 7.64 -1.25
CA GLU A 199 -3.15 8.67 -1.22
C GLU A 199 -4.54 8.09 -0.91
N MET A 200 -4.70 6.77 -0.92
CA MET A 200 -5.99 6.11 -0.72
C MET A 200 -6.66 6.39 0.63
N PRO A 201 -5.96 6.47 1.77
CA PRO A 201 -6.62 6.74 3.05
C PRO A 201 -7.48 8.01 2.99
N ASP A 202 -6.92 9.12 2.53
CA ASP A 202 -7.62 10.40 2.45
C ASP A 202 -8.73 10.38 1.39
N ARG A 203 -8.48 9.75 0.24
CA ARG A 203 -9.46 9.67 -0.85
C ARG A 203 -10.66 8.77 -0.49
N VAL A 204 -10.41 7.68 0.25
CA VAL A 204 -11.46 6.79 0.74
C VAL A 204 -12.24 7.46 1.85
N GLU A 205 -11.57 8.10 2.81
CA GLU A 205 -12.23 8.85 3.88
C GLU A 205 -13.13 9.94 3.30
N ALA A 206 -12.62 10.72 2.35
CA ALA A 206 -13.38 11.74 1.66
C ALA A 206 -14.62 11.17 0.95
N LEU A 207 -14.57 9.92 0.44
CA LEU A 207 -15.65 9.31 -0.35
C LEU A 207 -16.68 8.54 0.50
N LEU A 208 -16.22 7.72 1.44
CA LEU A 208 -17.00 6.68 2.11
C LEU A 208 -17.23 6.94 3.60
N SER A 209 -16.60 7.94 4.21
CA SER A 209 -16.82 8.27 5.62
C SER A 209 -18.24 8.83 5.88
N PRO A 210 -18.88 8.49 7.01
CA PRO A 210 -18.41 7.60 8.10
C PRO A 210 -18.75 6.11 7.89
N TYR A 211 -19.25 5.73 6.71
CA TYR A 211 -19.81 4.39 6.45
C TYR A 211 -18.75 3.30 6.36
N MET A 212 -17.63 3.62 5.72
CA MET A 212 -16.53 2.69 5.52
C MET A 212 -15.20 3.40 5.69
N SER A 213 -14.38 2.90 6.61
CA SER A 213 -13.02 3.38 6.82
C SER A 213 -12.05 2.80 5.79
N TRP A 214 -10.87 3.42 5.65
CA TRP A 214 -9.79 2.86 4.84
C TRP A 214 -9.38 1.45 5.27
N GLU A 215 -9.40 1.15 6.57
CA GLU A 215 -9.05 -0.19 7.07
C GLU A 215 -10.07 -1.24 6.62
N GLU A 216 -11.36 -0.89 6.57
CA GLU A 216 -12.41 -1.81 6.09
C GLU A 216 -12.33 -2.03 4.57
N VAL A 217 -11.96 -0.99 3.80
CA VAL A 217 -11.65 -1.15 2.36
C VAL A 217 -10.43 -2.02 2.17
N THR A 218 -9.42 -1.88 3.02
CA THR A 218 -8.22 -2.72 3.01
C THR A 218 -8.58 -4.19 3.31
N GLU A 219 -9.39 -4.44 4.34
CA GLU A 219 -9.88 -5.79 4.67
C GLU A 219 -10.68 -6.42 3.51
N ALA A 220 -11.54 -5.65 2.84
CA ALA A 220 -12.27 -6.10 1.65
C ALA A 220 -11.33 -6.44 0.49
N ALA A 221 -10.32 -5.59 0.22
CA ALA A 221 -9.31 -5.82 -0.80
C ALA A 221 -8.50 -7.10 -0.54
N TRP A 222 -8.11 -7.32 0.71
CA TRP A 222 -7.36 -8.50 1.14
C TRP A 222 -8.20 -9.78 1.11
N ARG A 223 -9.48 -9.71 1.48
CA ARG A 223 -10.42 -10.83 1.35
C ARG A 223 -10.59 -11.25 -0.11
N MET A 224 -10.76 -10.27 -1.00
CA MET A 224 -10.80 -10.51 -2.44
C MET A 224 -9.49 -11.14 -2.93
N GLY A 225 -8.33 -10.57 -2.60
CA GLY A 225 -7.04 -11.08 -3.05
C GLY A 225 -6.73 -12.49 -2.51
N SER A 226 -7.03 -12.77 -1.24
CA SER A 226 -6.82 -14.09 -0.62
C SER A 226 -7.82 -15.15 -1.12
N SER A 227 -8.98 -14.75 -1.65
CA SER A 227 -9.92 -15.66 -2.31
C SER A 227 -9.34 -16.33 -3.56
N LEU A 228 -8.29 -15.73 -4.16
CA LEU A 228 -7.58 -16.28 -5.32
C LEU A 228 -6.67 -17.47 -4.94
N ILE A 229 -6.36 -17.61 -3.65
CA ILE A 229 -5.57 -18.71 -3.11
C ILE A 229 -6.55 -19.79 -2.62
N LYS A 230 -6.46 -21.00 -3.18
CA LYS A 230 -7.35 -22.12 -2.81
C LYS A 230 -7.20 -22.48 -1.33
N ASP A 231 -8.24 -23.01 -0.73
CA ASP A 231 -8.18 -23.48 0.65
C ASP A 231 -7.18 -24.64 0.77
N GLY A 232 -6.26 -24.55 1.74
CA GLY A 232 -5.15 -25.48 1.91
C GLY A 232 -3.85 -25.03 1.22
N ASP A 233 -3.91 -24.12 0.24
CA ASP A 233 -2.72 -23.54 -0.41
C ASP A 233 -2.20 -22.31 0.35
N GLN A 234 -0.93 -21.98 0.13
CA GLN A 234 -0.30 -20.76 0.65
C GLN A 234 0.57 -20.06 -0.39
N MET A 235 0.53 -18.73 -0.36
CA MET A 235 1.55 -17.88 -0.97
C MET A 235 2.68 -17.67 0.03
N VAL A 236 3.86 -18.22 -0.25
CA VAL A 236 5.04 -18.07 0.60
C VAL A 236 6.04 -17.10 -0.04
N LEU A 237 6.34 -16.02 0.69
CA LEU A 237 7.40 -15.06 0.38
C LEU A 237 8.55 -15.22 1.36
N SER A 238 9.72 -15.60 0.87
CA SER A 238 10.92 -15.80 1.70
C SER A 238 11.85 -14.59 1.59
N ILE A 239 12.20 -13.98 2.71
CA ILE A 239 13.03 -12.77 2.78
C ILE A 239 14.30 -13.06 3.58
N GLY A 240 15.48 -12.82 3.00
CA GLY A 240 16.76 -12.93 3.71
C GLY A 240 17.25 -11.58 4.22
N THR A 241 17.92 -11.54 5.37
CA THR A 241 18.58 -10.31 5.87
C THR A 241 19.75 -10.62 6.82
N LEU A 242 20.72 -9.72 6.86
CA LEU A 242 21.79 -9.70 7.86
C LEU A 242 21.33 -9.18 9.23
N ALA A 243 20.13 -8.59 9.31
CA ALA A 243 19.63 -7.99 10.54
C ALA A 243 19.58 -9.00 11.71
N PRO A 244 20.12 -8.66 12.90
CA PRO A 244 20.12 -9.56 14.04
C PRO A 244 18.70 -9.71 14.64
N PRO A 245 18.33 -10.92 15.11
CA PRO A 245 17.10 -11.12 15.89
C PRO A 245 17.01 -10.16 17.09
N GLY A 246 15.79 -9.75 17.44
CA GLY A 246 15.54 -8.87 18.59
C GLY A 246 15.86 -7.39 18.37
N THR A 247 16.42 -7.00 17.24
CA THR A 247 16.58 -5.60 16.83
C THR A 247 15.29 -5.04 16.22
N PRO A 248 15.08 -3.71 16.14
CA PRO A 248 13.93 -3.11 15.46
C PRO A 248 13.75 -3.58 14.01
N TRP A 249 14.85 -3.88 13.32
CA TRP A 249 14.83 -4.47 11.97
C TRP A 249 14.04 -5.78 11.89
N MET A 250 14.10 -6.61 12.92
CA MET A 250 13.37 -7.88 12.98
C MET A 250 12.05 -7.75 13.76
N ASN A 251 12.01 -6.93 14.81
CA ASN A 251 10.81 -6.75 15.63
C ASN A 251 9.66 -6.09 14.85
N MET A 252 9.93 -5.11 13.97
CA MET A 252 8.90 -4.45 13.17
C MET A 252 8.14 -5.44 12.28
N PRO A 253 8.82 -6.27 11.45
CA PRO A 253 8.11 -7.26 10.68
C PRO A 253 7.45 -8.31 11.58
N GLU A 254 8.16 -8.86 12.57
CA GLU A 254 7.66 -9.94 13.42
C GLU A 254 6.42 -9.57 14.24
N LYS A 255 6.36 -8.34 14.77
CA LYS A 255 5.30 -7.91 15.70
C LYS A 255 4.18 -7.13 15.02
N VAL A 256 4.43 -6.54 13.85
CA VAL A 256 3.46 -5.65 13.19
C VAL A 256 3.07 -6.20 11.82
N LEU A 257 4.03 -6.33 10.89
CA LEU A 257 3.73 -6.70 9.50
C LEU A 257 3.18 -8.13 9.39
N LEU A 258 3.89 -9.12 9.91
CA LEU A 258 3.54 -10.54 9.75
C LEU A 258 2.16 -10.85 10.35
N PRO A 259 1.83 -10.42 11.59
CA PRO A 259 0.50 -10.64 12.15
C PRO A 259 -0.61 -9.95 11.35
N ARG A 260 -0.35 -8.73 10.86
CA ARG A 260 -1.30 -7.98 10.02
C ARG A 260 -1.59 -8.73 8.72
N ILE A 261 -0.56 -9.11 7.96
CA ILE A 261 -0.72 -9.86 6.71
C ILE A 261 -1.42 -11.21 6.97
N ALA A 262 -1.08 -11.91 8.05
CA ALA A 262 -1.74 -13.16 8.40
C ALA A 262 -3.22 -12.97 8.72
N LYS A 263 -3.60 -11.90 9.45
CA LYS A 263 -5.00 -11.57 9.73
C LYS A 263 -5.75 -11.23 8.44
N LEU A 264 -5.21 -10.31 7.64
CA LEU A 264 -5.85 -9.81 6.42
C LEU A 264 -6.04 -10.90 5.37
N SER A 265 -5.06 -11.79 5.23
CA SER A 265 -5.09 -12.88 4.23
C SER A 265 -5.73 -14.18 4.71
N ASN A 266 -6.28 -14.21 5.93
CA ASN A 266 -6.72 -15.46 6.58
C ASN A 266 -5.63 -16.56 6.54
N LYS A 267 -4.38 -16.17 6.84
CA LYS A 267 -3.17 -17.03 6.85
C LYS A 267 -2.80 -17.65 5.48
N LYS A 268 -3.40 -17.19 4.38
CA LYS A 268 -3.07 -17.65 3.02
C LYS A 268 -1.80 -17.01 2.45
N VAL A 269 -1.43 -15.81 2.94
CA VAL A 269 -0.14 -15.18 2.63
C VAL A 269 0.79 -15.32 3.83
N VAL A 270 1.95 -15.94 3.59
CA VAL A 270 2.97 -16.22 4.60
C VAL A 270 4.27 -15.58 4.17
N ILE A 271 4.78 -14.66 4.99
CA ILE A 271 6.11 -14.09 4.80
C ILE A 271 7.05 -14.77 5.82
N LYS A 272 8.12 -15.39 5.33
CA LYS A 272 9.18 -16.00 6.14
C LYS A 272 10.40 -15.10 6.11
N VAL A 273 10.87 -14.64 7.26
CA VAL A 273 12.07 -13.79 7.37
C VAL A 273 13.21 -14.60 7.96
N TYR A 274 14.35 -14.61 7.28
CA TYR A 274 15.57 -15.31 7.68
C TYR A 274 16.63 -14.26 8.06
N GLY A 275 16.73 -13.97 9.36
CA GLY A 275 17.65 -12.97 9.91
C GLY A 275 19.04 -13.52 10.25
N GLY A 276 19.95 -12.61 10.64
CA GLY A 276 21.29 -12.94 11.14
C GLY A 276 22.25 -13.51 10.08
N GLY A 277 21.97 -13.33 8.79
CA GLY A 277 22.87 -13.80 7.73
C GLY A 277 22.88 -15.30 7.49
N VAL A 278 21.89 -16.05 8.01
CA VAL A 278 21.76 -17.51 7.73
C VAL A 278 21.54 -17.81 6.24
N MET A 279 21.17 -16.80 5.46
CA MET A 279 21.04 -16.88 4.00
C MET A 279 22.26 -16.32 3.26
N GLY A 280 23.39 -16.14 3.93
CA GLY A 280 24.60 -15.53 3.38
C GLY A 280 24.59 -14.01 3.46
N GLU A 281 25.53 -13.38 2.77
CA GLU A 281 25.61 -11.92 2.68
C GLU A 281 24.55 -11.33 1.76
N ASP A 282 24.44 -10.01 1.74
CA ASP A 282 23.49 -9.31 0.88
C ASP A 282 23.59 -9.76 -0.59
N THR A 283 24.80 -9.89 -1.15
CA THR A 283 24.99 -10.31 -2.54
C THR A 283 24.58 -11.76 -2.79
N ASP A 284 24.71 -12.65 -1.78
CA ASP A 284 24.20 -14.01 -1.86
C ASP A 284 22.68 -14.06 -1.82
N ILE A 285 22.07 -13.22 -0.99
CA ILE A 285 20.61 -13.09 -0.89
C ILE A 285 20.04 -12.58 -2.22
N LEU A 286 20.64 -11.53 -2.80
CA LEU A 286 20.23 -11.01 -4.11
C LEU A 286 20.36 -12.06 -5.21
N ARG A 287 21.48 -12.81 -5.27
CA ARG A 287 21.64 -13.92 -6.23
C ARG A 287 20.58 -15.02 -6.06
N LYS A 288 20.20 -15.31 -4.81
CA LYS A 288 19.10 -16.25 -4.50
C LYS A 288 17.73 -15.69 -4.92
N MET A 289 17.56 -14.37 -4.95
CA MET A 289 16.37 -13.74 -5.52
C MET A 289 16.33 -13.86 -7.04
N ASP A 290 17.47 -13.69 -7.73
CA ASP A 290 17.57 -13.80 -9.20
C ASP A 290 17.14 -15.18 -9.70
N ILE A 291 17.46 -16.24 -8.96
CA ILE A 291 17.05 -17.63 -9.28
C ILE A 291 15.70 -18.03 -8.65
N GLY A 292 15.01 -17.12 -7.96
CA GLY A 292 13.69 -17.34 -7.37
C GLY A 292 13.65 -18.18 -6.07
N GLN A 293 14.80 -18.49 -5.46
CA GLN A 293 14.87 -19.18 -4.17
C GLN A 293 14.37 -18.29 -3.03
N LEU A 294 14.69 -16.99 -3.08
CA LEU A 294 14.18 -15.96 -2.18
C LEU A 294 13.29 -14.98 -2.95
N SER A 295 12.34 -14.36 -2.27
CA SER A 295 11.44 -13.35 -2.84
C SER A 295 11.89 -11.93 -2.56
N GLY A 296 12.70 -11.72 -1.52
CA GLY A 296 13.17 -10.41 -1.13
C GLY A 296 14.41 -10.42 -0.23
N CYS A 297 14.93 -9.23 0.01
CA CYS A 297 16.09 -8.97 0.85
C CYS A 297 15.83 -7.77 1.76
N GLY A 298 16.18 -7.89 3.04
CA GLY A 298 16.45 -6.73 3.89
C GLY A 298 17.93 -6.38 3.75
N CYS A 299 18.24 -5.51 2.78
CA CYS A 299 19.58 -5.12 2.38
C CYS A 299 20.21 -4.14 3.36
N THR A 300 21.49 -4.38 3.67
CA THR A 300 22.38 -3.37 4.24
C THR A 300 23.09 -2.58 3.13
N ALA A 301 24.13 -1.81 3.46
CA ALA A 301 24.90 -1.01 2.51
C ALA A 301 25.35 -1.81 1.28
N LEU A 302 25.89 -3.02 1.47
CA LEU A 302 26.41 -3.84 0.37
C LEU A 302 25.29 -4.23 -0.61
N GLY A 303 24.16 -4.68 -0.09
CA GLY A 303 22.99 -5.08 -0.89
C GLY A 303 22.37 -3.92 -1.62
N ILE A 304 22.27 -2.76 -0.98
CA ILE A 304 21.73 -1.55 -1.60
C ILE A 304 22.61 -1.10 -2.77
N LEU A 305 23.94 -1.10 -2.60
CA LEU A 305 24.88 -0.78 -3.68
C LEU A 305 24.80 -1.78 -4.84
N ALA A 306 24.63 -3.07 -4.55
CA ALA A 306 24.48 -4.09 -5.58
C ALA A 306 23.14 -3.99 -6.33
N ALA A 307 22.04 -3.76 -5.60
CA ALA A 307 20.70 -3.64 -6.15
C ALA A 307 20.46 -2.30 -6.85
N SER A 308 21.15 -1.22 -6.44
CA SER A 308 21.04 0.10 -7.05
C SER A 308 22.29 0.97 -6.79
N PRO A 309 23.30 0.96 -7.69
CA PRO A 309 24.57 1.67 -7.45
C PRO A 309 24.43 3.18 -7.20
N GLU A 310 23.44 3.86 -7.80
CA GLU A 310 23.25 5.31 -7.61
C GLU A 310 23.08 5.71 -6.14
N THR A 311 22.61 4.78 -5.30
CA THR A 311 22.45 4.97 -3.84
C THR A 311 23.78 5.13 -3.10
N ALA A 312 24.92 4.88 -3.75
CA ALA A 312 26.26 5.17 -3.23
C ALA A 312 26.41 6.60 -2.75
N VAL A 313 25.67 7.55 -3.35
CA VAL A 313 25.61 8.95 -2.92
C VAL A 313 25.22 9.10 -1.44
N PHE A 314 24.37 8.22 -0.91
CA PHE A 314 23.91 8.29 0.49
C PHE A 314 24.95 7.84 1.50
N LEU A 315 25.89 7.00 1.06
CA LEU A 315 26.95 6.39 1.87
C LEU A 315 28.23 7.24 1.88
N LEU A 316 28.22 8.38 1.18
CA LEU A 316 29.37 9.26 1.07
C LEU A 316 29.76 9.84 2.45
N PRO A 317 31.04 9.75 2.86
CA PRO A 317 31.47 10.24 4.16
C PRO A 317 31.16 11.72 4.37
N GLY A 318 30.55 12.07 5.51
CA GLY A 318 30.16 13.44 5.85
C GLY A 318 29.04 14.07 5.00
N PHE A 319 28.35 13.30 4.14
CA PHE A 319 27.32 13.87 3.26
C PHE A 319 26.10 14.39 4.04
N PHE A 320 25.60 13.57 4.96
CA PHE A 320 24.50 13.90 5.88
C PHE A 320 25.02 14.26 7.28
N ARG A 321 24.41 15.28 7.89
CA ARG A 321 24.75 15.72 9.27
C ARG A 321 23.82 15.15 10.33
N ASN A 322 22.58 14.82 9.96
CA ASN A 322 21.55 14.33 10.86
C ASN A 322 20.46 13.58 10.06
N TYR A 323 19.53 12.96 10.79
CA TYR A 323 18.44 12.20 10.18
C TYR A 323 17.38 13.08 9.48
N ASP A 324 17.27 14.36 9.82
CA ASP A 324 16.32 15.27 9.15
C ASP A 324 16.77 15.56 7.70
N GLU A 325 18.08 15.76 7.49
CA GLU A 325 18.67 15.86 6.15
C GLU A 325 18.49 14.56 5.33
N VAL A 326 18.61 13.40 5.99
CA VAL A 326 18.36 12.09 5.37
C VAL A 326 16.92 11.98 4.90
N ASP A 327 15.96 12.25 5.78
CA ASP A 327 14.53 12.14 5.47
C ASP A 327 14.16 13.10 4.34
N PHE A 328 14.63 14.35 4.39
CA PHE A 328 14.39 15.34 3.34
C PHE A 328 14.89 14.88 1.97
N ILE A 329 16.13 14.38 1.88
CA ILE A 329 16.70 13.93 0.60
C ILE A 329 16.03 12.65 0.10
N MET A 330 15.80 11.66 0.96
CA MET A 330 15.15 10.42 0.56
C MET A 330 13.73 10.65 0.07
N GLU A 331 12.98 11.55 0.71
CA GLU A 331 11.63 11.92 0.26
C GLU A 331 11.68 12.65 -1.09
N LYS A 332 12.53 13.68 -1.19
CA LYS A 332 12.64 14.51 -2.41
C LYS A 332 13.06 13.71 -3.64
N PHE A 333 13.94 12.73 -3.47
CA PHE A 333 14.45 11.90 -4.56
C PHE A 333 13.78 10.52 -4.66
N ARG A 334 12.72 10.24 -3.88
CA ARG A 334 12.10 8.91 -3.75
C ARG A 334 11.80 8.23 -5.08
N LYS A 335 11.13 8.93 -6.00
CA LYS A 335 10.74 8.36 -7.31
C LYS A 335 11.95 7.97 -8.18
N ARG A 336 13.06 8.69 -8.07
CA ARG A 336 14.31 8.36 -8.79
C ARG A 336 14.95 7.11 -8.18
N ILE A 337 15.00 7.04 -6.86
CA ILE A 337 15.54 5.88 -6.14
C ILE A 337 14.70 4.64 -6.43
N ASP A 338 13.37 4.72 -6.34
CA ASP A 338 12.48 3.60 -6.66
C ASP A 338 12.73 3.07 -8.08
N ARG A 339 12.87 3.97 -9.06
CA ARG A 339 13.20 3.60 -10.45
C ARG A 339 14.57 2.90 -10.58
N SER A 340 15.58 3.38 -9.87
CA SER A 340 16.93 2.81 -9.98
C SER A 340 17.04 1.40 -9.38
N PHE A 341 16.13 1.01 -8.48
CA PHE A 341 15.94 -0.39 -8.07
C PHE A 341 15.16 -1.18 -9.14
N GLU A 342 14.09 -0.61 -9.69
CA GLU A 342 13.22 -1.28 -10.66
C GLU A 342 13.95 -1.64 -11.97
N GLU A 343 14.82 -0.76 -12.46
CA GLU A 343 15.69 -1.01 -13.62
C GLU A 343 16.65 -2.20 -13.42
N ARG A 344 16.92 -2.56 -12.16
CA ARG A 344 17.77 -3.67 -11.75
C ARG A 344 16.98 -4.93 -11.39
N GLY A 345 15.65 -4.93 -11.56
CA GLY A 345 14.79 -6.07 -11.26
C GLY A 345 14.32 -6.15 -9.81
N TYR A 346 14.43 -5.04 -9.06
CA TYR A 346 14.03 -4.97 -7.66
C TYR A 346 12.95 -3.93 -7.43
N ILE A 347 12.02 -4.25 -6.55
CA ILE A 347 10.97 -3.36 -6.10
C ILE A 347 11.29 -2.90 -4.70
N LEU A 348 11.49 -1.60 -4.52
CA LEU A 348 11.73 -1.00 -3.21
C LEU A 348 10.45 -0.97 -2.38
N GLY A 349 10.44 -1.78 -1.31
CA GLY A 349 9.37 -1.90 -0.34
C GLY A 349 9.42 -0.82 0.74
N ALA A 350 10.61 -0.62 1.32
CA ALA A 350 10.87 0.45 2.28
C ALA A 350 12.33 0.88 2.23
N LEU A 351 12.57 2.18 2.42
CA LEU A 351 13.89 2.73 2.76
C LEU A 351 13.91 3.05 4.25
N ILE A 352 14.72 2.31 5.00
CA ILE A 352 14.89 2.46 6.44
C ILE A 352 16.34 2.80 6.76
N ASP A 353 16.70 2.90 8.03
CA ASP A 353 18.06 3.21 8.44
C ASP A 353 18.81 1.93 8.79
N THR A 354 20.04 1.77 8.29
CA THR A 354 21.02 0.95 9.03
C THR A 354 21.61 1.79 10.17
N GLY A 355 21.79 3.10 9.92
CA GLY A 355 22.11 4.11 10.91
C GLY A 355 23.35 4.93 10.55
N PHE A 356 23.79 5.79 11.46
CA PHE A 356 25.08 6.46 11.34
C PHE A 356 26.20 5.50 11.75
N PHE A 357 27.26 5.45 10.95
CA PHE A 357 28.38 4.55 11.17
C PHE A 357 29.47 5.24 11.98
N TYR A 358 29.84 4.57 13.07
CA TYR A 358 30.92 4.95 13.96
C TYR A 358 32.09 4.01 13.76
N MET A 359 33.30 4.56 13.87
CA MET A 359 34.51 3.75 13.89
C MET A 359 34.72 3.25 15.32
N PHE A 360 34.51 1.96 15.55
CA PHE A 360 34.74 1.28 16.81
C PHE A 360 36.12 0.62 16.82
N PHE A 361 36.78 0.61 17.97
CA PHE A 361 38.12 0.02 18.10
C PHE A 361 38.44 -0.47 19.51
N LYS A 362 39.27 -1.50 19.61
CA LYS A 362 39.68 -2.11 20.88
C LYS A 362 40.79 -1.34 21.58
N ASN A 363 41.82 -0.95 20.84
CA ASN A 363 43.01 -0.33 21.41
C ASN A 363 42.80 1.17 21.69
N PRO A 364 43.54 1.80 22.61
CA PRO A 364 43.56 3.25 22.72
C PRO A 364 44.03 3.89 21.41
N VAL A 365 43.21 4.76 20.83
CA VAL A 365 43.48 5.52 19.60
C VAL A 365 43.14 6.97 19.89
N ALA A 366 44.11 7.89 19.74
CA ALA A 366 43.91 9.31 20.05
C ALA A 366 43.41 10.14 18.85
N GLY A 367 43.49 9.61 17.64
CA GLY A 367 43.12 10.32 16.41
C GLY A 367 43.44 9.49 15.16
N LEU A 368 43.40 10.12 13.98
CA LEU A 368 43.52 9.41 12.71
C LEU A 368 44.88 8.72 12.54
N ALA A 369 45.96 9.33 13.02
CA ALA A 369 47.31 8.77 12.93
C ALA A 369 47.46 7.42 13.64
N ASP A 370 46.77 7.23 14.77
CA ASP A 370 46.75 5.96 15.50
C ASP A 370 45.77 4.96 14.90
N LEU A 371 44.68 5.44 14.30
CA LEU A 371 43.72 4.58 13.59
C LEU A 371 44.40 3.85 12.43
N LYS A 372 45.28 4.53 11.67
CA LYS A 372 46.04 3.92 10.56
C LYS A 372 46.94 2.75 10.99
N LYS A 373 47.26 2.63 12.29
CA LYS A 373 48.07 1.54 12.84
C LYS A 373 47.23 0.34 13.28
N GLN A 374 45.90 0.47 13.27
CA GLN A 374 44.97 -0.58 13.69
C GLN A 374 44.68 -1.55 12.53
N LYS A 375 44.16 -2.73 12.87
CA LYS A 375 43.71 -3.75 11.91
C LYS A 375 42.23 -3.52 11.62
N LEU A 376 41.94 -2.72 10.60
CA LEU A 376 40.57 -2.41 10.21
C LEU A 376 40.02 -3.48 9.29
N LEU A 377 38.72 -3.74 9.42
CA LEU A 377 37.97 -4.52 8.42
C LEU A 377 37.06 -3.64 7.57
N THR A 378 36.83 -4.08 6.33
CA THR A 378 35.95 -3.47 5.33
C THR A 378 34.98 -4.52 4.82
N TRP A 379 33.72 -4.15 4.55
CA TRP A 379 32.66 -5.11 4.26
C TRP A 379 31.61 -4.65 3.25
N PHE A 380 31.48 -3.34 2.97
CA PHE A 380 30.40 -2.85 2.09
C PHE A 380 30.85 -2.26 0.75
N GLY A 381 32.10 -2.48 0.35
CA GLY A 381 32.52 -2.30 -1.05
C GLY A 381 33.22 -0.97 -1.36
N GLU A 382 33.00 -0.45 -2.57
CA GLU A 382 33.88 0.56 -3.19
C GLU A 382 33.91 1.90 -2.44
N VAL A 383 32.77 2.33 -1.87
CA VAL A 383 32.69 3.58 -1.08
C VAL A 383 33.62 3.51 0.14
N GLU A 384 33.50 2.43 0.93
CA GLU A 384 34.31 2.22 2.14
C GLU A 384 35.80 2.08 1.80
N THR A 385 36.11 1.19 0.85
CA THR A 385 37.50 0.91 0.49
C THR A 385 38.20 2.12 -0.12
N THR A 386 37.49 2.95 -0.89
CA THR A 386 38.02 4.22 -1.41
C THR A 386 38.25 5.20 -0.27
N PHE A 387 37.33 5.31 0.68
CA PHE A 387 37.49 6.18 1.84
C PHE A 387 38.69 5.78 2.70
N TYR A 388 38.87 4.49 3.00
CA TYR A 388 40.05 4.02 3.72
C TYR A 388 41.35 4.29 2.95
N LYS A 389 41.39 4.08 1.63
CA LYS A 389 42.55 4.44 0.81
C LYS A 389 42.86 5.94 0.88
N GLU A 390 41.85 6.81 0.80
CA GLU A 390 42.04 8.27 0.92
C GLU A 390 42.53 8.72 2.31
N LEU A 391 42.28 7.90 3.34
CA LEU A 391 42.82 8.07 4.68
C LEU A 391 44.19 7.42 4.86
N GLY A 392 44.69 6.63 3.90
CA GLY A 392 45.92 5.85 4.04
C GLY A 392 45.79 4.69 5.03
N ILE A 393 44.61 4.08 5.08
CA ILE A 393 44.28 2.90 5.89
C ILE A 393 44.27 1.69 4.97
N ASP A 394 44.97 0.63 5.37
CA ASP A 394 44.88 -0.69 4.74
C ASP A 394 43.89 -1.55 5.55
N ALA A 395 42.77 -1.91 4.93
CA ALA A 395 41.68 -2.62 5.59
C ALA A 395 41.49 -4.01 4.98
N THR A 396 41.24 -4.99 5.83
CA THR A 396 41.04 -6.39 5.42
C THR A 396 39.56 -6.62 5.08
N PRO A 397 39.23 -7.10 3.87
CA PRO A 397 37.85 -7.48 3.54
C PRO A 397 37.37 -8.64 4.43
N VAL A 398 36.24 -8.47 5.09
CA VAL A 398 35.61 -9.49 5.94
C VAL A 398 34.12 -9.47 5.71
N ALA A 399 33.52 -10.65 5.52
CA ALA A 399 32.09 -10.77 5.37
C ALA A 399 31.36 -10.39 6.68
N VAL A 400 30.16 -9.80 6.61
CA VAL A 400 29.38 -9.44 7.79
C VAL A 400 29.13 -10.63 8.73
N PRO A 401 28.75 -11.84 8.23
CA PRO A 401 28.61 -13.03 9.08
C PRO A 401 29.91 -13.44 9.82
N GLU A 402 31.08 -13.06 9.29
CA GLU A 402 32.40 -13.43 9.82
C GLU A 402 32.99 -12.34 10.74
N THR A 403 32.36 -11.15 10.79
CA THR A 403 32.91 -9.98 11.49
C THR A 403 33.14 -10.24 12.98
N ILE A 404 32.22 -10.92 13.66
CA ILE A 404 32.37 -11.28 15.09
C ILE A 404 33.57 -12.22 15.30
N ALA A 405 33.76 -13.20 14.41
CA ALA A 405 34.90 -14.10 14.47
C ALA A 405 36.23 -13.36 14.22
N ALA A 406 36.24 -12.44 13.25
CA ALA A 406 37.41 -11.60 12.95
C ALA A 406 37.81 -10.69 14.12
N LEU A 407 36.82 -10.07 14.80
CA LEU A 407 37.05 -9.25 15.98
C LEU A 407 37.51 -10.07 17.18
N SER A 408 36.90 -11.23 17.42
CA SER A 408 37.23 -12.07 18.58
C SER A 408 38.60 -12.73 18.51
N THR A 409 39.07 -13.06 17.30
CA THR A 409 40.39 -13.66 17.06
C THR A 409 41.51 -12.61 16.96
N GLY A 410 41.18 -11.32 16.89
CA GLY A 410 42.14 -10.25 16.66
C GLY A 410 42.70 -10.19 15.23
N LEU A 411 42.04 -10.85 14.27
CA LEU A 411 42.25 -10.62 12.84
C LEU A 411 42.01 -9.15 12.52
N ALA A 412 40.93 -8.60 13.07
CA ALA A 412 40.66 -7.16 13.11
C ALA A 412 40.45 -6.70 14.56
N ASN A 413 40.71 -5.42 14.81
CA ASN A 413 40.47 -4.80 16.11
C ASN A 413 39.73 -3.46 15.99
N ALA A 414 39.30 -3.10 14.78
CA ALA A 414 38.54 -1.91 14.49
C ALA A 414 37.58 -2.15 13.32
N ASN A 415 36.39 -1.56 13.39
CA ASN A 415 35.36 -1.69 12.37
C ASN A 415 34.47 -0.44 12.28
N LEU A 416 34.00 -0.16 11.07
CA LEU A 416 32.98 0.86 10.81
C LEU A 416 31.61 0.20 10.78
N ALA A 417 30.75 0.58 11.74
CA ALA A 417 29.44 -0.05 11.93
C ALA A 417 28.44 0.90 12.60
N PRO A 418 27.13 0.64 12.50
CA PRO A 418 26.13 1.35 13.28
C PRO A 418 26.06 0.79 14.70
N ALA A 419 25.78 1.66 15.67
CA ALA A 419 25.69 1.25 17.08
C ALA A 419 24.56 0.23 17.34
N ALA A 420 23.47 0.30 16.56
CA ALA A 420 22.39 -0.67 16.60
C ALA A 420 22.88 -2.11 16.31
N TRP A 421 23.70 -2.29 15.26
CA TRP A 421 24.26 -3.59 14.93
C TRP A 421 25.27 -4.06 15.99
N MET A 422 26.12 -3.15 16.48
CA MET A 422 27.10 -3.48 17.52
C MET A 422 26.43 -4.05 18.78
N LEU A 423 25.26 -3.52 19.16
CA LEU A 423 24.48 -4.05 20.28
C LEU A 423 23.79 -5.37 19.91
N GLY A 424 23.08 -5.41 18.78
CA GLY A 424 22.29 -6.56 18.35
C GLY A 424 23.12 -7.84 18.14
N MET A 425 24.34 -7.70 17.62
CA MET A 425 25.27 -8.82 17.43
C MET A 425 26.20 -9.06 18.63
N GLN A 426 26.05 -8.30 19.71
CA GLN A 426 26.98 -8.31 20.85
C GLN A 426 28.44 -7.99 20.49
N ALA A 427 28.67 -7.33 19.34
CA ALA A 427 30.01 -6.96 18.88
C ALA A 427 30.70 -5.94 19.80
N TYR A 428 29.92 -5.18 20.57
CA TYR A 428 30.43 -4.16 21.52
C TYR A 428 31.46 -4.71 22.52
N GLN A 429 31.48 -6.00 22.81
CA GLN A 429 32.46 -6.62 23.71
C GLN A 429 33.90 -6.60 23.17
N TYR A 430 34.06 -6.37 21.85
CA TYR A 430 35.36 -6.32 21.17
C TYR A 430 35.81 -4.89 20.86
N ALA A 431 35.12 -3.87 21.39
CA ALA A 431 35.50 -2.48 21.25
C ALA A 431 35.47 -1.79 22.62
N ASP A 432 36.50 -1.00 22.93
CA ASP A 432 36.57 -0.23 24.17
C ASP A 432 36.37 1.27 23.90
N TYR A 433 36.43 1.68 22.64
CA TYR A 433 36.39 3.06 22.19
C TYR A 433 35.64 3.20 20.87
N TYR A 434 35.20 4.42 20.57
CA TYR A 434 34.68 4.78 19.25
C TYR A 434 34.86 6.27 18.96
N PHE A 435 35.00 6.65 17.69
CA PHE A 435 35.11 8.06 17.32
C PHE A 435 33.77 8.80 17.35
N THR A 436 33.83 10.09 17.71
CA THR A 436 32.72 11.04 17.57
C THR A 436 33.20 12.30 16.86
N PRO A 437 32.43 12.89 15.92
CA PRO A 437 31.11 12.44 15.40
C PRO A 437 31.18 11.15 14.56
N PRO A 438 30.03 10.55 14.16
CA PRO A 438 30.03 9.45 13.18
C PRO A 438 30.64 9.89 11.84
N LEU A 439 31.12 8.92 11.05
CA LEU A 439 31.85 9.22 9.80
C LEU A 439 30.93 9.30 8.57
N LEU A 440 29.86 8.52 8.54
CA LEU A 440 28.91 8.48 7.42
C LEU A 440 27.54 7.95 7.86
N TYR A 441 26.53 8.16 7.03
CA TYR A 441 25.22 7.55 7.16
C TYR A 441 25.11 6.34 6.22
N SER A 442 24.35 5.32 6.62
CA SER A 442 24.08 4.14 5.79
C SER A 442 22.58 3.82 5.73
N PRO A 443 21.99 3.79 4.53
CA PRO A 443 20.61 3.38 4.36
C PRO A 443 20.44 1.87 4.59
N GLY A 444 19.21 1.49 4.85
CA GLY A 444 18.69 0.13 4.81
C GLY A 444 17.55 0.04 3.81
N ALA A 445 17.36 -1.11 3.16
CA ALA A 445 16.28 -1.27 2.19
C ALA A 445 15.60 -2.63 2.33
N ILE A 446 14.27 -2.63 2.25
CA ILE A 446 13.50 -3.85 2.02
C ILE A 446 13.18 -3.89 0.54
N VAL A 447 13.74 -4.87 -0.18
CA VAL A 447 13.51 -5.06 -1.62
C VAL A 447 12.85 -6.39 -1.91
N VAL A 448 12.03 -6.42 -2.95
CA VAL A 448 11.34 -7.63 -3.44
C VAL A 448 11.63 -7.80 -4.93
N SER A 449 11.83 -9.02 -5.39
CA SER A 449 12.08 -9.26 -6.81
C SER A 449 10.87 -8.86 -7.66
N VAL A 450 11.10 -8.17 -8.79
CA VAL A 450 10.05 -7.90 -9.79
C VAL A 450 9.41 -9.18 -10.32
N ALA A 451 10.14 -10.30 -10.30
CA ALA A 451 9.65 -11.62 -10.73
C ALA A 451 8.56 -12.20 -9.82
N THR A 452 8.33 -11.61 -8.63
CA THR A 452 7.28 -12.05 -7.71
C THR A 452 5.89 -12.01 -8.36
N LYS A 453 5.60 -11.03 -9.23
CA LYS A 453 4.34 -10.97 -9.98
C LYS A 453 4.18 -12.14 -10.95
N GLU A 454 5.26 -12.57 -11.61
CA GLU A 454 5.19 -13.70 -12.55
C GLU A 454 5.01 -15.03 -11.80
N LYS A 455 5.63 -15.16 -10.61
CA LYS A 455 5.38 -16.28 -9.70
C LYS A 455 3.91 -16.32 -9.28
N LEU A 456 3.35 -15.19 -8.83
CA LEU A 456 1.94 -15.04 -8.47
C LEU A 456 1.01 -15.44 -9.61
N ARG A 457 1.27 -14.90 -10.80
CA ARG A 457 0.52 -15.17 -12.02
C ARG A 457 0.48 -16.66 -12.34
N LYS A 458 1.64 -17.33 -12.36
CA LYS A 458 1.75 -18.76 -12.66
C LYS A 458 1.14 -19.63 -11.57
N GLN A 459 1.39 -19.32 -10.31
CA GLN A 459 0.93 -20.13 -9.18
C GLN A 459 -0.60 -20.09 -9.02
N PHE A 460 -1.23 -18.94 -9.25
CA PHE A 460 -2.66 -18.73 -9.01
C PHE A 460 -3.51 -18.54 -10.27
N GLY A 461 -2.90 -18.56 -11.46
CA GLY A 461 -3.63 -18.45 -12.74
C GLY A 461 -4.30 -17.09 -12.95
N VAL A 462 -3.78 -16.02 -12.36
CA VAL A 462 -4.35 -14.67 -12.43
C VAL A 462 -3.83 -13.90 -13.65
N SER A 463 -4.50 -12.79 -14.00
CA SER A 463 -4.02 -11.89 -15.07
C SER A 463 -2.69 -11.23 -14.69
N GLU A 464 -1.93 -10.76 -15.70
CA GLU A 464 -0.68 -10.02 -15.48
C GLU A 464 -0.93 -8.74 -14.66
N THR A 465 -1.99 -8.00 -15.01
CA THR A 465 -2.39 -6.77 -14.30
C THR A 465 -2.75 -7.05 -12.86
N LEU A 466 -3.51 -8.11 -12.57
CA LEU A 466 -3.87 -8.46 -11.20
C LEU A 466 -2.64 -8.89 -10.41
N ALA A 467 -1.75 -9.70 -10.98
CA ALA A 467 -0.51 -10.08 -10.31
C ALA A 467 0.38 -8.87 -9.98
N TYR A 468 0.47 -7.91 -10.90
CA TYR A 468 1.15 -6.63 -10.67
C TYR A 468 0.50 -5.84 -9.53
N ASN A 469 -0.82 -5.71 -9.52
CA ASN A 469 -1.55 -4.99 -8.48
C ASN A 469 -1.40 -5.66 -7.10
N VAL A 470 -1.44 -6.99 -7.02
CA VAL A 470 -1.20 -7.73 -5.77
C VAL A 470 0.21 -7.48 -5.26
N GLN A 471 1.22 -7.45 -6.15
CA GLN A 471 2.58 -7.09 -5.77
C GLN A 471 2.65 -5.65 -5.22
N GLU A 472 2.01 -4.67 -5.87
CA GLU A 472 1.96 -3.29 -5.38
C GLU A 472 1.25 -3.16 -4.03
N MET A 473 0.18 -3.93 -3.79
CA MET A 473 -0.51 -3.99 -2.49
C MET A 473 0.38 -4.58 -1.39
N LEU A 474 1.11 -5.66 -1.67
CA LEU A 474 2.05 -6.26 -0.72
C LEU A 474 3.16 -5.26 -0.36
N ILE A 475 3.68 -4.54 -1.36
CA ILE A 475 4.70 -3.51 -1.17
C ILE A 475 4.15 -2.33 -0.38
N TYR A 476 2.90 -1.94 -0.61
CA TYR A 476 2.24 -0.89 0.17
C TYR A 476 2.20 -1.22 1.66
N GLU A 477 1.86 -2.45 2.05
CA GLU A 477 1.85 -2.88 3.47
C GLU A 477 3.23 -2.83 4.13
N VAL A 478 4.31 -2.99 3.36
CA VAL A 478 5.68 -2.77 3.87
C VAL A 478 5.95 -1.27 3.99
N SER A 479 5.67 -0.50 2.93
CA SER A 479 6.00 0.92 2.84
C SER A 479 5.30 1.79 3.88
N ARG A 480 4.10 1.41 4.33
CA ARG A 480 3.36 2.13 5.37
C ARG A 480 4.04 2.09 6.73
N LEU A 481 4.89 1.08 6.98
CA LEU A 481 5.64 0.95 8.22
C LEU A 481 6.94 1.76 8.21
N GLU A 482 7.37 2.27 7.05
CA GLU A 482 8.65 2.95 6.87
C GLU A 482 8.91 4.07 7.91
N PRO A 483 7.96 4.97 8.23
CA PRO A 483 8.20 6.02 9.22
C PRO A 483 8.42 5.50 10.64
N GLU A 484 7.56 4.58 11.11
CA GLU A 484 7.67 3.98 12.44
C GLU A 484 8.92 3.11 12.55
N TRP A 485 9.24 2.38 11.48
CA TRP A 485 10.41 1.52 11.42
C TRP A 485 11.71 2.34 11.54
N LYS A 486 11.84 3.44 10.78
CA LYS A 486 12.97 4.38 10.93
C LYS A 486 13.08 4.90 12.35
N LYS A 487 11.96 5.35 12.93
CA LYS A 487 11.92 5.85 14.31
C LYS A 487 12.44 4.81 15.30
N GLU A 488 11.94 3.58 15.26
CA GLU A 488 12.37 2.52 16.18
C GLU A 488 13.85 2.15 16.02
N VAL A 489 14.39 2.18 14.79
CA VAL A 489 15.83 1.98 14.56
C VAL A 489 16.65 3.11 15.18
N ARG A 490 16.27 4.37 14.95
CA ARG A 490 16.97 5.56 15.48
C ARG A 490 16.95 5.59 17.01
N ASP A 491 15.79 5.30 17.61
CA ASP A 491 15.64 5.21 19.06
C ASP A 491 16.50 4.08 19.66
N TYR A 492 16.57 2.95 18.97
CA TYR A 492 17.43 1.85 19.36
C TYR A 492 18.92 2.22 19.25
N GLU A 493 19.35 2.86 18.16
CA GLU A 493 20.73 3.34 18.00
C GLU A 493 21.15 4.30 19.11
N ALA A 494 20.32 5.31 19.40
CA ALA A 494 20.58 6.27 20.48
C ALA A 494 20.70 5.59 21.85
N ARG A 495 19.83 4.61 22.13
CA ARG A 495 19.91 3.79 23.36
C ARG A 495 21.18 2.93 23.38
N SER A 496 21.60 2.37 22.24
CA SER A 496 22.83 1.57 22.14
C SER A 496 24.06 2.39 22.49
N LEU A 497 24.24 3.55 21.88
CA LEU A 497 25.37 4.45 22.18
C LEU A 497 25.42 4.83 23.66
N LYS A 498 24.27 5.20 24.23
CA LYS A 498 24.17 5.49 25.66
C LYS A 498 24.58 4.28 26.49
N ALA A 499 24.04 3.10 26.19
CA ALA A 499 24.36 1.87 26.90
C ALA A 499 25.84 1.51 26.84
N PHE A 500 26.50 1.69 25.69
CA PHE A 500 27.95 1.43 25.56
C PHE A 500 28.77 2.27 26.53
N GLN A 501 28.44 3.55 26.69
CA GLN A 501 29.14 4.42 27.62
C GLN A 501 28.83 4.08 29.08
N VAL A 502 27.55 4.04 29.46
CA VAL A 502 27.16 3.93 30.89
C VAL A 502 27.17 2.51 31.44
N LYS A 503 27.00 1.48 30.60
CA LYS A 503 26.93 0.07 31.05
C LYS A 503 28.16 -0.74 30.66
N CYS A 504 28.77 -0.44 29.52
CA CYS A 504 29.93 -1.20 29.03
C CYS A 504 31.27 -0.49 29.28
N GLY A 505 31.25 0.78 29.71
CA GLY A 505 32.46 1.57 29.95
C GLY A 505 33.20 1.97 28.66
N MET A 506 32.56 1.85 27.50
CA MET A 506 33.14 2.23 26.22
C MET A 506 33.29 3.75 26.14
N LYS A 507 34.45 4.23 25.69
CA LYS A 507 34.80 5.65 25.74
C LYS A 507 34.64 6.32 24.36
N PRO A 508 33.84 7.40 24.25
CA PRO A 508 33.83 8.21 23.04
C PRO A 508 35.17 8.95 22.93
N VAL A 509 35.73 8.98 21.73
CA VAL A 509 36.95 9.72 21.38
C VAL A 509 36.55 10.85 20.42
N PRO A 510 36.48 12.11 20.87
CA PRO A 510 36.23 13.23 19.98
C PRO A 510 37.38 13.41 19.00
N LEU A 511 37.07 13.46 17.70
CA LEU A 511 38.06 13.76 16.67
C LEU A 511 38.53 15.22 16.80
N SER A 512 39.84 15.44 16.70
CA SER A 512 40.39 16.80 16.68
C SER A 512 39.90 17.58 15.46
N VAL A 513 39.94 18.91 15.50
CA VAL A 513 39.57 19.75 14.35
C VAL A 513 40.43 19.41 13.12
N GLU A 514 41.72 19.10 13.33
CA GLU A 514 42.63 18.72 12.26
C GLU A 514 42.29 17.34 11.67
N ASP A 515 41.96 16.36 12.50
CA ASP A 515 41.50 15.05 12.03
C ASP A 515 40.17 15.18 11.27
N GLN A 516 39.22 15.98 11.78
CA GLN A 516 37.95 16.23 11.10
C GLN A 516 38.16 16.88 9.73
N LYS A 517 39.07 17.86 9.64
CA LYS A 517 39.46 18.49 8.38
C LYS A 517 40.09 17.48 7.42
N THR A 518 41.03 16.67 7.90
CA THR A 518 41.69 15.62 7.09
C THR A 518 40.66 14.60 6.55
N ILE A 519 39.69 14.21 7.39
CA ILE A 519 38.60 13.32 7.00
C ILE A 519 37.68 13.97 5.97
N ALA A 520 37.34 15.26 6.14
CA ALA A 520 36.50 15.98 5.18
C ALA A 520 37.21 16.17 3.82
N GLU A 521 38.51 16.41 3.81
CA GLU A 521 39.31 16.46 2.57
C GLU A 521 39.37 15.09 1.89
N ALA A 522 39.56 14.02 2.66
CA ALA A 522 39.51 12.64 2.16
C ALA A 522 38.12 12.32 1.57
N ALA A 523 37.05 12.68 2.27
CA ALA A 523 35.68 12.56 1.78
C ALA A 523 35.49 13.30 0.44
N SER A 524 35.94 14.54 0.34
CA SER A 524 35.86 15.32 -0.92
C SER A 524 36.57 14.61 -2.08
N ARG A 525 37.71 13.97 -1.83
CA ARG A 525 38.41 13.15 -2.85
C ARG A 525 37.65 11.87 -3.19
N VAL A 526 37.01 11.21 -2.23
CA VAL A 526 36.11 10.07 -2.47
C VAL A 526 34.97 10.49 -3.40
N TYR A 527 34.40 11.68 -3.20
CA TYR A 527 33.27 12.16 -4.01
C TYR A 527 33.71 12.26 -5.48
N GLU A 528 34.80 12.97 -5.75
CA GLU A 528 35.32 13.12 -7.12
C GLU A 528 35.75 11.79 -7.76
N LYS A 529 36.35 10.87 -6.99
CA LYS A 529 36.82 9.58 -7.51
C LYS A 529 35.69 8.64 -7.91
N LEU A 530 34.56 8.71 -7.22
CA LEU A 530 33.39 7.84 -7.41
C LEU A 530 32.30 8.45 -8.30
N ALA A 531 32.34 9.77 -8.52
CA ALA A 531 31.48 10.43 -9.49
C ALA A 531 31.62 9.78 -10.88
N ASP A 532 30.48 9.48 -11.50
CA ASP A 532 30.32 8.81 -12.80
C ASP A 532 30.87 7.36 -12.86
N LYS A 533 31.27 6.80 -11.71
CA LYS A 533 31.64 5.37 -11.55
C LYS A 533 30.65 4.62 -10.67
N ALA A 534 30.40 5.13 -9.47
CA ALA A 534 29.46 4.55 -8.51
C ALA A 534 28.08 5.19 -8.61
N TYR A 535 28.02 6.49 -8.91
CA TYR A 535 26.78 7.26 -9.04
C TYR A 535 26.93 8.37 -10.08
N PRO A 536 25.84 8.86 -10.71
CA PRO A 536 25.90 9.97 -11.64
C PRO A 536 26.31 11.27 -10.94
N ARG A 537 27.28 12.01 -11.50
CA ARG A 537 27.70 13.31 -10.97
C ARG A 537 26.53 14.30 -10.86
N SER A 538 25.61 14.26 -11.82
CA SER A 538 24.40 15.10 -11.81
C SER A 538 23.50 14.84 -10.61
N LEU A 539 23.32 13.57 -10.21
CA LEU A 539 22.54 13.21 -9.03
C LEU A 539 23.14 13.82 -7.77
N MET A 540 24.45 13.70 -7.62
CA MET A 540 25.16 14.25 -6.48
C MET A 540 25.01 15.78 -6.42
N ALA A 541 25.21 16.47 -7.54
CA ALA A 541 25.05 17.91 -7.62
C ALA A 541 23.62 18.37 -7.26
N ASP A 542 22.60 17.66 -7.74
CA ASP A 542 21.20 17.95 -7.41
C ASP A 542 20.91 17.77 -5.92
N MET A 543 21.43 16.70 -5.31
CA MET A 543 21.25 16.42 -3.88
C MET A 543 22.03 17.40 -3.00
N GLN A 544 23.26 17.78 -3.37
CA GLN A 544 24.03 18.81 -2.68
C GLN A 544 23.29 20.14 -2.69
N LYS A 545 22.80 20.56 -3.86
CA LYS A 545 22.00 21.78 -4.00
C LYS A 545 20.74 21.73 -3.14
N ALA A 546 20.06 20.58 -3.09
CA ALA A 546 18.89 20.40 -2.24
C ALA A 546 19.24 20.49 -0.74
N LEU A 547 20.34 19.86 -0.31
CA LEU A 547 20.82 19.95 1.08
C LEU A 547 21.24 21.37 1.45
N GLU A 548 21.91 22.09 0.56
CA GLU A 548 22.29 23.50 0.77
C GLU A 548 21.05 24.38 0.97
N ALA A 549 20.03 24.22 0.13
CA ALA A 549 18.76 24.91 0.30
C ALA A 549 18.08 24.57 1.64
N TYR A 550 18.01 23.28 1.98
CA TYR A 550 17.45 22.83 3.25
C TYR A 550 18.18 23.42 4.47
N ARG A 551 19.53 23.40 4.43
CA ARG A 551 20.38 23.98 5.48
C ARG A 551 20.25 25.50 5.58
N ALA A 552 19.90 26.17 4.49
CA ALA A 552 19.60 27.60 4.46
C ALA A 552 18.16 27.94 4.90
N GLY A 553 17.31 26.93 5.16
CA GLY A 553 15.91 27.11 5.51
C GLY A 553 14.99 27.47 4.34
N LEU A 554 15.37 27.10 3.11
CA LEU A 554 14.68 27.41 1.85
C LEU A 554 13.80 26.27 1.32
#